data_AF-U4VDD8-F1
#
_entry.id   AF-U4VDD8-F1
#
_cell.length_a   1.000
_cell.length_b   1.000
_cell.length_c   1.000
_cell.angle_alpha   90.00
_cell.angle_beta   90.00
_cell.angle_gamma   90.00
#
_symmetry.space_group_name_H-M   'P 1'
#
loop_
_entity.id
_entity.type
_entity.pdbx_description
1 polymer ?
#
loop_
_entity_poly.entity_id
_entity_poly.type
_entity_poly.pdbx_seq_one_letter_code
_entity_poly.pdbx_strand_id
1 'polypeptide(L)' 'MSAFYKDENGTIYHTYSSYARGIEEWIGTLMILDRAPKGRNENGTMHFVKRHDEYETKASGHSCCG' A
#
# COMPACT_ATOMS: atom_id res chain seq x y z
N MET A 1 6.32 -6.30 -10.27
CA MET A 1 5.84 -7.65 -10.66
C MET A 1 6.35 -7.93 -12.04
N SER A 2 6.71 -9.18 -12.28
CA SER A 2 7.23 -9.64 -13.56
C SER A 2 6.42 -10.84 -14.02
N ALA A 3 6.20 -10.95 -15.32
CA ALA A 3 5.60 -12.12 -15.94
C ALA A 3 6.57 -12.70 -16.96
N PHE A 4 6.62 -14.02 -16.98
CA PHE A 4 7.51 -14.79 -17.85
C PHE A 4 6.68 -15.79 -18.65
N TYR A 5 7.04 -15.97 -19.91
CA TYR A 5 6.45 -16.97 -20.79
C TYR A 5 7.51 -18.00 -21.15
N LYS A 6 7.15 -19.29 -21.12
CA LYS A 6 8.01 -20.39 -21.56
C LYS A 6 7.42 -21.00 -22.81
N ASP A 7 8.21 -21.09 -23.89
CA ASP A 7 7.77 -21.71 -25.14
C ASP A 7 7.90 -23.24 -25.10
N GLU A 8 7.42 -23.90 -26.16
CA GLU A 8 7.45 -25.35 -26.33
C GLU A 8 8.88 -25.93 -26.38
N ASN A 9 9.84 -25.12 -26.83
CA ASN A 9 11.26 -25.48 -26.90
C ASN A 9 11.98 -25.23 -25.55
N GLY A 10 11.28 -24.69 -24.56
CA GLY A 10 11.75 -24.46 -23.22
C GLY A 10 12.44 -23.11 -22.97
N THR A 11 12.47 -22.22 -23.97
CA THR A 11 13.04 -20.87 -23.83
C THR A 11 12.13 -20.02 -22.94
N ILE A 12 12.72 -19.27 -22.02
CA ILE A 12 11.98 -18.37 -21.13
C ILE A 12 12.17 -16.92 -21.58
N TYR A 13 11.05 -16.20 -21.73
CA TYR A 13 11.00 -14.79 -22.10
C TYR A 13 10.47 -13.98 -20.93
N HIS A 14 11.08 -12.82 -20.69
CA HIS A 14 10.55 -11.81 -19.76
C HIS A 14 9.63 -10.87 -20.54
N THR A 15 8.33 -11.13 -20.49
CA THR A 15 7.35 -10.49 -21.38
C THR A 15 6.74 -9.23 -20.79
N TYR A 16 6.76 -9.09 -19.47
CA TYR A 16 6.27 -7.91 -18.79
C TYR A 16 7.03 -7.72 -17.48
N SER A 17 7.43 -6.48 -17.23
CA SER A 17 7.95 -6.05 -15.93
C SER A 17 7.37 -4.70 -15.60
N SER A 18 6.89 -4.57 -14.37
CA SER A 18 6.46 -3.29 -13.83
C SER A 18 7.26 -2.99 -12.57
N TYR A 19 7.88 -1.81 -12.59
CA TYR A 19 8.73 -1.27 -11.55
C TYR A 19 8.04 -0.08 -10.87
N ALA A 20 8.40 0.17 -9.61
CA ALA A 20 7.83 1.24 -8.79
C ALA A 20 6.28 1.20 -8.76
N ARG A 21 5.62 2.25 -9.25
CA ARG A 21 4.17 2.50 -9.10
C ARG A 21 3.28 1.79 -10.12
N GLY A 22 3.83 1.08 -11.11
CA GLY A 22 3.05 0.53 -12.24
C GLY A 22 2.11 -0.65 -11.92
N ILE A 23 1.83 -0.95 -10.64
CA ILE A 23 0.93 -2.01 -10.16
C ILE A 23 -0.06 -1.43 -9.13
N GLU A 24 -0.07 -0.12 -8.91
CA GLU A 24 -0.99 0.52 -7.97
C GLU A 24 -2.46 0.26 -8.29
N GLU A 25 -2.80 0.07 -9.56
CA GLU A 25 -4.14 -0.34 -10.01
C GLU A 25 -4.51 -1.78 -9.57
N TRP A 26 -3.52 -2.64 -9.35
CA TRP A 26 -3.71 -4.04 -8.94
C TRP A 26 -3.65 -4.25 -7.41
N ILE A 27 -3.00 -3.35 -6.66
CA ILE A 27 -2.85 -3.42 -5.19
C ILE A 27 -3.31 -2.10 -4.54
N GLY A 28 -4.45 -1.59 -4.98
CA GLY A 28 -4.99 -0.35 -4.43
C GLY A 28 -5.88 -0.61 -3.23
N THR A 29 -5.35 -0.52 -1.99
CA THR A 29 -6.21 -0.30 -0.81
C THR A 29 -7.18 0.86 -1.06
N LEU A 30 -6.74 1.90 -1.77
CA LEU A 30 -7.58 3.01 -2.24
C LEU A 30 -8.67 2.57 -3.22
N MET A 31 -8.37 1.67 -4.17
CA MET A 31 -9.36 1.12 -5.10
C MET A 31 -10.39 0.22 -4.42
N ILE A 32 -10.01 -0.48 -3.35
CA ILE A 32 -10.95 -1.23 -2.49
C ILE A 32 -11.84 -0.25 -1.73
N LEU A 33 -11.27 0.82 -1.17
CA LEU A 33 -12.03 1.84 -0.43
C LEU A 33 -12.98 2.64 -1.33
N ASP A 34 -12.63 2.92 -2.59
CA ASP A 34 -13.55 3.55 -3.57
C ASP A 34 -14.83 2.73 -3.81
N ARG A 35 -14.80 1.42 -3.54
CA ARG A 35 -15.94 0.50 -3.65
C ARG A 35 -16.70 0.30 -2.34
N ALA A 36 -16.19 0.80 -1.22
CA ALA A 36 -16.87 0.73 0.07
C ALA A 36 -18.06 1.70 0.12
N PRO A 37 -19.13 1.43 0.90
CA PRO A 37 -20.31 2.31 0.98
C PRO A 37 -20.02 3.77 1.39
N LYS A 38 -18.88 4.03 2.05
CA LYS A 38 -18.43 5.37 2.45
C LYS A 38 -17.31 5.92 1.56
N GLY A 39 -17.02 5.25 0.45
CA GLY A 39 -15.82 5.50 -0.35
C GLY A 39 -14.57 5.48 0.52
N ARG A 40 -13.65 6.40 0.24
CA ARG A 40 -12.41 6.58 1.02
C ARG A 40 -12.60 7.24 2.38
N ASN A 41 -13.79 7.81 2.65
CA ASN A 41 -14.11 8.47 3.92
C ASN A 41 -13.02 9.49 4.38
N GLU A 42 -12.52 10.30 3.44
CA GLU A 42 -11.46 11.30 3.64
C GLU A 42 -12.04 12.69 3.91
N ASN A 43 -11.50 13.39 4.91
CA ASN A 43 -11.75 14.84 5.13
C ASN A 43 -10.69 15.73 4.44
N GLY A 44 -9.71 15.12 3.77
CA GLY A 44 -8.59 15.75 3.07
C GLY A 44 -7.69 14.66 2.47
N THR A 45 -6.86 15.00 1.48
CA THR A 45 -6.02 14.03 0.75
C THR A 45 -5.22 13.16 1.73
N MET A 46 -5.49 11.85 1.73
CA MET A 46 -4.79 10.85 2.54
C MET A 46 -4.82 11.11 4.07
N HIS A 47 -5.83 11.81 4.60
CA HIS A 47 -5.87 12.21 6.02
C HIS A 47 -5.78 11.06 7.05
N PHE A 48 -6.16 9.85 6.64
CA PHE A 48 -6.15 8.67 7.52
C PHE A 48 -4.78 7.97 7.54
N VAL A 49 -3.86 8.34 6.65
CA VAL A 49 -2.51 7.79 6.62
C VAL A 49 -1.73 8.43 7.74
N LYS A 50 -1.26 7.60 8.68
CA LYS A 50 -0.36 8.00 9.74
C LYS A 50 0.94 7.24 9.58
N ARG A 51 2.06 7.91 9.85
CA ARG A 51 3.35 7.24 9.98
C ARG A 51 3.39 6.43 11.27
N HIS A 52 4.28 5.44 11.33
CA HIS A 52 4.36 4.54 12.49
C HIS A 52 4.55 5.31 13.82
N ASP A 53 5.37 6.36 13.81
CA ASP A 53 5.65 7.25 14.93
C ASP A 53 4.47 8.15 15.34
N GLU A 54 3.49 8.36 14.45
CA GLU A 54 2.26 9.11 14.75
C GLU A 54 1.19 8.27 15.46
N TYR A 55 1.38 6.95 15.54
CA TYR A 55 0.50 6.04 16.27
C TYR A 55 0.89 5.88 17.75
N GLU A 56 2.08 6.33 18.14
CA GLU A 56 2.41 6.45 19.55
C GLU A 56 1.48 7.51 20.15
N THR A 57 0.43 7.06 20.83
CA THR A 57 -0.20 7.88 21.86
C THR A 57 0.95 8.27 22.77
N LYS A 58 1.21 9.57 22.96
CA LYS A 58 2.12 10.05 24.00
C LYS A 58 1.79 9.24 25.25
N ALA A 59 2.61 8.24 25.56
CA ALA A 59 2.44 7.47 26.78
C ALA A 59 2.45 8.56 27.85
N SER A 60 1.36 8.67 28.60
CA SER A 60 1.25 9.64 29.69
C SER A 60 2.53 9.52 30.47
N GLY A 61 3.38 10.56 30.40
CA GLY A 61 4.74 10.50 30.91
C GLY A 61 4.67 9.94 32.32
N HIS A 62 5.26 8.77 32.52
CA HIS A 62 5.23 8.12 33.82
C HIS A 62 5.95 9.08 34.77
N SER A 63 5.17 9.81 35.57
CA SER A 63 5.63 10.70 36.63
C SER A 63 6.27 9.81 37.71
N CYS A 64 7.52 9.43 37.50
CA CYS A 64 8.27 8.68 38.48
C CYS A 64 9.73 9.13 38.47
N CYS A 65 9.93 10.39 38.87
CA CYS A 65 11.08 10.87 39.63
C CYS A 65 10.61 12.18 40.30
N GLY A 66 10.52 12.13 41.63
CA GLY A 66 10.48 13.35 42.45
C GLY A 66 11.84 13.99 42.58
#